data_AF-A0A963EEQ7-F1
#
_entry.id   AF-A0A963EEQ7-F1
#
_cell.length_a   1.000
_cell.length_b   1.000
_cell.length_c   1.000
_cell.angle_alpha   90.00
_cell.angle_beta   90.00
_cell.angle_gamma   90.00
#
_symmetry.space_group_name_H-M   'P 1'
#
loop_
_entity.id
_entity.type
_entity.pdbx_description
1 polymer ?
#
loop_
_entity_poly.entity_id
_entity_poly.type
_entity_poly.pdbx_seq_one_letter_code
_entity_poly.pdbx_strand_id
1 'polypeptide(L)'
;HLLANPDMASFIFFGSLALLAFVGCHSLDARRHRDPPPGWGVFVQRTSFLPFAAILERRQKFVFGEIGIWRIALALSIYILLLFAHPWLFGVPVLPGG
;
A
#
# COMPACT_ATOMS: atom_id res chain seq x y z
N HIS A 1 5.39 -2.45 10.58
CA HIS A 1 6.57 -2.07 11.37
C HIS A 1 6.20 -1.86 12.84
N LEU A 2 5.34 -0.90 13.16
CA LEU A 2 4.90 -0.64 14.55
C LEU A 2 4.19 -1.86 15.20
N LEU A 3 3.41 -2.64 14.45
CA LEU A 3 2.84 -3.92 14.91
C LEU A 3 3.84 -5.08 15.01
N ALA A 4 5.00 -4.98 14.35
CA ALA A 4 6.00 -6.04 14.30
C ALA A 4 7.11 -5.83 15.35
N ASN A 5 7.37 -4.58 15.75
CA ASN A 5 8.36 -4.21 16.75
C ASN A 5 7.69 -3.37 17.85
N PRO A 6 7.25 -3.98 18.97
CA PRO A 6 6.53 -3.30 20.04
C PRO A 6 7.50 -2.60 21.01
N ASP A 7 8.37 -1.73 20.49
CA ASP A 7 9.30 -0.93 21.29
C ASP A 7 9.00 0.57 21.17
N MET A 8 9.33 1.32 22.23
CA MET A 8 9.00 2.75 22.34
C MET A 8 9.60 3.59 21.19
N ALA A 9 10.81 3.25 20.72
CA ALA A 9 11.47 4.00 19.65
C ALA A 9 10.73 3.79 18.31
N SER A 10 10.32 2.57 18.00
CA SER A 10 9.47 2.25 16.84
C SER A 10 8.13 3.02 16.89
N PHE A 11 7.48 3.10 18.05
CA PHE A 11 6.24 3.87 18.21
C PHE A 11 6.43 5.36 17.90
N ILE A 12 7.45 5.99 18.48
CA ILE A 12 7.74 7.41 18.26
C ILE A 12 8.10 7.66 16.80
N PHE A 13 9.00 6.86 16.24
CA PHE A 13 9.48 7.05 14.86
C PHE A 13 8.37 6.80 13.83
N PHE A 14 7.77 5.61 13.81
CA PHE A 14 6.75 5.28 12.83
C PHE A 14 5.43 6.02 13.07
N GLY A 15 5.10 6.33 14.34
CA GLY A 15 3.93 7.13 14.68
C GLY A 15 4.05 8.58 14.22
N SER A 16 5.19 9.23 14.50
CA SER A 16 5.43 10.60 14.01
C SER A 16 5.52 10.66 12.48
N LEU A 17 6.15 9.67 11.84
CA LEU A 17 6.19 9.55 10.39
C LEU A 17 4.79 9.38 9.79
N ALA A 18 3.95 8.53 10.39
CA ALA A 18 2.57 8.34 9.95
C ALA A 18 1.74 9.62 10.10
N LEU A 19 1.87 10.32 11.23
CA LEU A 19 1.21 11.60 11.45
C LEU A 19 1.65 12.65 10.41
N LEU A 20 2.97 12.78 10.20
CA LEU A 20 3.53 13.70 9.23
C LEU A 20 3.02 13.40 7.81
N ALA A 21 3.03 12.12 7.41
CA ALA A 21 2.53 11.71 6.10
C ALA A 21 1.04 12.04 5.93
N PHE A 22 0.22 11.76 6.94
CA PHE A 22 -1.22 12.02 6.87
C PHE A 22 -1.54 13.50 6.79
N VAL A 23 -0.98 14.31 7.70
CA VAL A 23 -1.16 15.77 7.73
C VAL A 23 -0.56 16.40 6.48
N GLY A 24 0.61 15.95 6.05
CA GLY A 24 1.28 16.39 4.83
C GLY A 24 0.41 16.17 3.59
N CYS A 25 -0.07 14.94 3.37
CA CYS A 25 -0.96 14.61 2.27
C CYS A 25 -2.23 15.46 2.29
N HIS A 26 -2.90 15.59 3.45
CA HIS A 26 -4.10 16.42 3.58
C HIS A 26 -3.81 17.89 3.25
N SER A 27 -2.69 18.43 3.71
CA SER A 27 -2.31 19.84 3.44
C SER A 27 -2.04 20.10 1.96
N LEU A 28 -1.41 19.14 1.26
CA LEU A 28 -1.12 19.22 -0.17
C LEU A 28 -2.41 19.18 -0.99
N ASP A 29 -3.34 18.30 -0.61
CA ASP A 29 -4.64 18.18 -1.27
C ASP A 29 -5.48 19.43 -1.06
N ALA A 30 -5.54 19.95 0.18
CA ALA A 30 -6.21 21.21 0.50
C ALA A 30 -5.63 22.40 -0.29
N ARG A 31 -4.31 22.44 -0.50
CA ARG A 31 -3.69 23.45 -1.37
C ARG A 31 -4.16 23.29 -2.82
N ARG A 32 -4.25 22.07 -3.32
CA ARG A 32 -4.72 21.77 -4.68
C ARG A 32 -6.20 22.11 -4.88
N HIS A 33 -7.01 22.01 -3.83
CA HIS A 33 -8.39 22.49 -3.85
C HIS A 33 -8.50 24.02 -3.88
N ARG A 34 -7.58 24.75 -3.23
CA ARG A 34 -7.57 26.22 -3.23
C ARG A 34 -7.07 26.81 -4.57
N ASP A 35 -6.12 26.14 -5.21
CA ASP A 35 -5.58 26.52 -6.52
C ASP A 35 -5.65 25.32 -7.50
N PRO A 36 -6.85 25.03 -8.04
CA PRO A 36 -7.10 23.83 -8.82
C PRO A 36 -6.48 23.92 -10.20
N PRO A 37 -5.59 22.98 -10.59
CA PRO A 37 -5.08 22.91 -11.95
C PRO A 37 -6.21 22.54 -12.93
N PRO A 38 -5.99 22.74 -14.24
CA PRO A 38 -6.89 22.23 -15.26
C PRO A 38 -7.17 20.73 -15.07
N GLY A 39 -8.45 20.34 -15.10
CA GLY A 39 -8.87 18.94 -14.92
C GLY A 39 -9.00 18.46 -13.46
N TRP A 40 -8.67 19.27 -12.46
CA TRP A 40 -8.76 18.87 -11.04
C TRP A 40 -10.15 18.40 -10.63
N GLY A 41 -11.21 19.09 -11.07
CA GLY A 41 -12.59 18.71 -10.74
C GLY A 41 -12.95 17.31 -11.22
N VAL A 42 -12.55 16.95 -12.45
CA VAL A 42 -12.79 15.61 -13.02
C VAL A 42 -11.98 14.54 -12.26
N PHE A 43 -10.74 14.87 -11.89
CA PHE A 43 -9.89 14.01 -11.09
C PHE A 43 -10.53 13.70 -9.72
N VAL A 44 -10.90 14.74 -8.96
CA VAL A 44 -11.50 14.60 -7.61
C VAL A 44 -12.80 13.80 -7.66
N GLN A 45 -13.59 13.93 -8.73
CA GLN A 45 -14.81 13.13 -8.89
C GLN A 45 -14.54 11.63 -9.00
N ARG A 46 -13.34 11.21 -9.41
CA ARG A 46 -12.98 9.78 -9.59
C ARG A 46 -12.06 9.22 -8.51
N THR A 47 -11.44 10.07 -7.68
CA THR A 47 -10.46 9.65 -6.67
C THR A 47 -10.93 9.93 -5.25
N SER A 48 -10.23 9.38 -4.26
CA SER A 48 -10.47 9.68 -2.84
C SER A 48 -9.14 9.70 -2.09
N PHE A 49 -9.12 10.49 -1.01
CA PHE A 49 -8.02 10.51 -0.05
C PHE A 49 -7.91 9.20 0.73
N LEU A 50 -9.06 8.59 1.07
CA LEU A 50 -9.08 7.29 1.74
C LEU A 50 -8.99 6.16 0.71
N PRO A 51 -8.13 5.16 0.94
CA PRO A 51 -7.98 4.03 0.02
C PRO A 51 -9.33 3.33 -0.16
N PHE A 52 -9.66 3.00 -1.41
CA PHE A 52 -10.90 2.33 -1.82
C PHE A 52 -12.21 3.09 -1.58
N ALA A 53 -12.22 4.24 -0.90
CA ALA A 53 -13.45 4.98 -0.61
C ALA A 53 -14.19 5.40 -1.90
N ALA A 54 -13.48 5.85 -2.95
CA ALA A 54 -14.10 6.16 -4.24
C ALA A 54 -14.73 4.94 -4.94
N ILE A 55 -14.24 3.73 -4.64
CA ILE A 55 -14.80 2.48 -5.16
C ILE A 55 -16.07 2.11 -4.39
N LEU A 56 -16.04 2.21 -3.05
CA LEU A 56 -17.22 2.00 -2.20
C LEU A 56 -18.35 2.99 -2.55
N GLU A 57 -17.98 4.25 -2.82
CA GLU A 57 -18.89 5.31 -3.25
C GLU A 57 -19.32 5.17 -4.74
N ARG A 58 -18.89 4.11 -5.44
CA ARG A 58 -19.19 3.83 -6.85
C ARG A 58 -18.74 4.91 -7.85
N ARG A 59 -17.86 5.81 -7.44
CA ARG A 59 -17.25 6.84 -8.30
C ARG A 59 -16.16 6.28 -9.20
N GLN A 60 -15.51 5.21 -8.75
CA GLN A 60 -14.47 4.47 -9.46
C GLN A 60 -14.85 2.97 -9.50
N LYS A 61 -14.59 2.31 -10.63
CA LYS A 61 -14.86 0.87 -10.79
C LYS A 61 -13.57 0.10 -10.64
N PHE A 62 -13.56 -0.84 -9.71
CA PHE A 62 -12.43 -1.76 -9.60
C PHE A 62 -12.48 -2.80 -10.72
N VAL A 63 -11.47 -2.81 -11.59
CA VAL A 63 -11.38 -3.73 -12.72
C VAL A 63 -10.28 -4.75 -12.43
N PHE A 64 -10.68 -5.91 -11.87
CA PHE A 64 -9.76 -7.00 -11.55
C PHE A 64 -8.91 -7.45 -12.75
N GLY A 65 -9.44 -7.36 -13.97
CA GLY A 65 -8.74 -7.73 -15.21
C GLY A 65 -7.48 -6.89 -15.47
N GLU A 66 -7.44 -5.62 -15.04
CA GLU A 66 -6.30 -4.72 -15.24
C GLU A 66 -5.10 -5.08 -14.36
N ILE A 67 -5.34 -5.77 -13.24
CA ILE A 67 -4.27 -6.23 -12.35
C ILE A 67 -3.40 -7.26 -13.06
N GLY A 68 -4.00 -8.01 -14.00
CA GLY A 68 -3.37 -9.10 -14.73
C GLY A 68 -3.15 -10.29 -13.79
N ILE A 69 -4.09 -11.23 -13.77
CA ILE A 69 -4.06 -12.44 -12.93
C ILE A 69 -2.72 -13.20 -13.08
N TRP A 70 -2.16 -13.20 -14.28
CA TRP A 70 -0.83 -13.75 -14.55
C TRP A 70 0.29 -13.13 -13.69
N ARG A 71 0.26 -11.82 -13.42
CA ARG A 71 1.25 -11.14 -12.56
C ARG A 71 1.12 -11.59 -11.11
N ILE A 72 -0.11 -11.78 -10.63
CA ILE A 72 -0.37 -12.35 -9.30
C ILE A 72 0.15 -13.79 -9.24
N ALA A 73 -0.19 -14.60 -10.25
CA ALA A 73 0.27 -15.98 -10.34
C ALA A 73 1.81 -16.04 -10.34
N LEU A 74 2.47 -15.22 -11.16
CA LEU A 74 3.93 -15.13 -11.22
C LEU A 74 4.54 -14.71 -9.87
N ALA A 75 3.97 -13.69 -9.22
CA ALA A 75 4.45 -13.25 -7.91
C ALA A 75 4.32 -14.36 -6.84
N LEU A 76 3.18 -15.06 -6.82
CA LEU A 76 2.97 -16.21 -5.94
C LEU A 76 3.93 -17.36 -6.27
N SER A 77 4.15 -17.65 -7.55
CA SER A 77 5.11 -18.69 -7.98
C SER A 77 6.53 -18.36 -7.53
N ILE A 78 6.99 -17.12 -7.72
CA ILE A 78 8.31 -16.68 -7.26
C ILE A 78 8.40 -16.75 -5.74
N TYR A 79 7.37 -16.31 -5.02
CA TYR A 79 7.33 -16.38 -3.56
C TYR A 79 7.44 -17.83 -3.06
N ILE A 80 6.66 -18.75 -3.63
CA ILE A 80 6.70 -20.18 -3.28
C ILE A 80 8.08 -20.77 -3.62
N LEU A 81 8.64 -20.44 -4.78
CA LEU A 81 9.97 -20.90 -5.16
C LEU A 81 11.03 -20.43 -4.16
N LEU A 82 10.96 -19.17 -3.72
CA LEU A 82 11.87 -18.64 -2.71
C LEU A 82 11.69 -19.34 -1.36
N LEU A 83 10.47 -19.69 -0.95
CA LEU A 83 10.25 -20.45 0.29
C LEU A 83 10.94 -21.82 0.25
N PHE A 84 10.86 -22.54 -0.87
CA PHE A 84 11.53 -23.83 -1.01
C PHE A 84 13.04 -23.72 -1.25
N ALA A 85 13.50 -22.65 -1.89
CA ALA A 85 14.91 -22.39 -2.11
C ALA A 85 15.62 -21.83 -0.86
N HIS A 86 14.89 -21.29 0.11
CA HIS A 86 15.46 -20.64 1.29
C HIS A 86 16.41 -21.54 2.12
N PRO A 87 16.12 -22.83 2.37
CA PRO A 87 17.05 -23.71 3.07
C PRO A 87 18.37 -23.90 2.30
N TRP A 88 18.31 -23.95 0.97
CA TRP A 88 19.50 -24.08 0.12
C TRP A 88 20.30 -22.78 0.02
N LEU A 89 19.62 -21.64 -0.04
CA LEU A 89 20.23 -20.31 -0.18
C LEU A 89 20.78 -19.75 1.14
N PHE A 90 20.11 -20.01 2.26
CA PHE A 90 20.39 -19.37 3.55
C PHE A 90 20.65 -20.35 4.69
N GLY A 91 20.61 -21.66 4.43
CA GLY A 91 20.94 -22.70 5.41
C GLY A 91 19.93 -22.85 6.56
N VAL A 92 18.80 -22.15 6.51
CA VAL A 92 17.75 -22.21 7.54
C VAL A 92 16.36 -22.39 6.91
N PRO A 93 15.50 -23.24 7.49
CA PRO A 93 14.12 -23.40 7.02
C PRO A 93 13.25 -22.20 7.40
N VAL A 94 12.41 -21.74 6.46
CA VAL A 94 11.39 -20.70 6.72
C VAL A 94 10.17 -21.29 7.42
N LEU A 95 9.86 -22.55 7.13
CA LEU A 95 8.72 -23.26 7.71
C LEU A 95 9.16 -24.02 8.97
N PRO A 96 8.44 -23.91 10.10
CA PRO A 96 8.73 -24.73 11.27
C PRO A 96 8.41 -26.20 10.97
N GLY A 97 9.43 -27.06 10.94
CA GLY A 97 9.27 -28.52 10.79
C GLY A 97 10.01 -29.18 9.62
N GLY A 98 10.89 -28.46 8.91
CA GLY A 98 11.82 -29.03 7.91
C GLY A 98 13.19 -29.32 8.49
#